data_AF-A0A2T9YZ56-F1
#
_entry.id   AF-A0A2T9YZ56-F1
#
_cell.length_a   1.000
_cell.length_b   1.000
_cell.length_c   1.000
_cell.angle_alpha   90.00
_cell.angle_beta   90.00
_cell.angle_gamma   90.00
#
_symmetry.space_group_name_H-M   'P 1'
#
loop_
_entity.id
_entity.type
_entity.pdbx_description
1 polymer ?
#
loop_
_entity_poly.entity_id
_entity_poly.type
_entity_poly.pdbx_seq_one_letter_code
_entity_poly.pdbx_strand_id
1 'polypeptide(L)'
;MPKRKIIGAKASNTTKPGKKAKNTTNQECINPFDKLDEYTLEIIFILSENPEISTLSRKLFRVTHGISTQVKYLKRNVYSNVPFLQSIFYTRYPKIAKKEKLAITLIKNKVKVNEGGKSSIFYRAFRYGMTDALNILFKSRKNEKMTYTPGTEILIKPDFFKNNEYFIIKPRLLETDINDLITEHELYRDEKIKVLFSLLEIGKIRRDLVEDYGIPEEELFLKDKRKIFLYRNFNMKIDFDKQTKTAILNDQLQFTKYVLEYKKFSKNELNNIYNHVVHALGASALKTNQSFQLLKKYREKFL
;
A
#
# COMPACT_ATOMS: atom_id res chain seq x y z
N MET A 1 20.14 -24.88 -52.96
CA MET A 1 21.22 -25.18 -53.93
C MET A 1 21.10 -24.21 -55.10
N PRO A 2 22.17 -23.70 -55.74
CA PRO A 2 23.48 -24.33 -55.98
C PRO A 2 24.71 -23.55 -55.42
N LYS A 3 25.69 -24.27 -54.86
CA LYS A 3 27.07 -24.59 -55.37
C LYS A 3 28.08 -23.43 -55.17
N ARG A 4 29.04 -23.49 -54.22
CA ARG A 4 30.40 -24.13 -54.29
C ARG A 4 31.07 -23.82 -55.64
N LYS A 5 32.32 -23.39 -55.78
CA LYS A 5 33.60 -23.64 -55.06
C LYS A 5 34.64 -22.87 -55.91
N ILE A 6 35.70 -22.26 -55.37
CA ILE A 6 37.06 -22.40 -55.94
C ILE A 6 38.08 -22.34 -54.79
N ILE A 7 38.93 -23.34 -54.79
CA ILE A 7 40.11 -23.57 -53.95
C ILE A 7 41.34 -23.22 -54.78
N GLY A 8 42.38 -22.70 -54.14
CA GLY A 8 43.77 -23.02 -54.49
C GLY A 8 44.74 -21.88 -54.22
N ALA A 9 46.01 -22.09 -53.87
CA ALA A 9 46.76 -23.20 -53.29
C ALA A 9 48.20 -22.69 -53.09
N LYS A 10 48.84 -23.03 -51.94
CA LYS A 10 50.30 -23.21 -51.68
C LYS A 10 51.24 -21.99 -51.93
N ALA A 11 52.36 -21.77 -51.24
CA ALA A 11 53.31 -22.67 -50.57
C ALA A 11 54.17 -21.92 -49.50
N SER A 12 54.76 -22.69 -48.57
CA SER A 12 56.13 -22.62 -47.98
C SER A 12 56.73 -21.27 -47.55
N ASN A 13 57.46 -21.09 -46.44
CA ASN A 13 58.31 -21.98 -45.66
C ASN A 13 58.70 -21.30 -44.33
N THR A 14 58.87 -22.12 -43.28
CA THR A 14 59.82 -22.00 -42.17
C THR A 14 60.41 -20.63 -41.79
N THR A 15 60.13 -20.15 -40.57
CA THR A 15 61.13 -19.94 -39.49
C THR A 15 60.44 -19.45 -38.21
N LYS A 16 60.56 -20.21 -37.11
CA LYS A 16 60.55 -19.63 -35.76
C LYS A 16 61.96 -19.07 -35.52
N PRO A 17 62.11 -17.88 -34.92
CA PRO A 17 62.28 -17.88 -33.48
C PRO A 17 61.68 -16.64 -32.78
N GLY A 18 61.54 -16.75 -31.46
CA GLY A 18 61.68 -15.59 -30.58
C GLY A 18 60.40 -14.96 -30.05
N LYS A 19 60.01 -15.41 -28.85
CA LYS A 19 59.43 -14.62 -27.75
C LYS A 19 59.08 -13.16 -28.06
N LYS A 20 57.79 -12.84 -28.00
CA LYS A 20 57.20 -12.00 -26.94
C LYS A 20 55.69 -12.06 -27.03
N ALA A 21 55.09 -12.82 -26.13
CA ALA A 21 53.68 -12.70 -25.81
C ALA A 21 53.44 -11.28 -25.26
N LYS A 22 52.81 -10.41 -26.06
CA LYS A 22 52.00 -9.34 -25.49
C LYS A 22 50.67 -9.99 -25.11
N ASN A 23 50.64 -10.57 -23.92
CA ASN A 23 49.39 -10.72 -23.20
C ASN A 23 48.91 -9.30 -22.87
N THR A 24 48.13 -8.71 -23.77
CA THR A 24 47.16 -7.70 -23.37
C THR A 24 46.09 -8.47 -22.60
N THR A 25 46.38 -8.76 -21.33
CA THR A 25 45.33 -9.01 -20.34
C THR A 25 44.39 -7.82 -20.45
N ASN A 26 43.18 -8.08 -20.94
CA ASN A 26 42.04 -7.24 -20.65
C ASN A 26 42.01 -7.13 -19.12
N GLN A 27 42.61 -6.09 -18.56
CA GLN A 27 42.33 -5.70 -17.20
C GLN A 27 40.84 -5.38 -17.21
N GLU A 28 40.03 -6.34 -16.79
CA GLU A 28 38.66 -6.06 -16.39
C GLU A 28 38.77 -4.85 -15.46
N CYS A 29 38.19 -3.73 -15.88
CA CYS A 29 38.18 -2.52 -15.08
C CYS A 29 37.32 -2.81 -13.84
N ILE A 30 37.94 -3.37 -12.80
CA ILE A 30 37.26 -3.72 -11.56
C ILE A 30 36.79 -2.43 -10.94
N ASN A 31 35.48 -2.28 -10.85
CA ASN A 31 34.85 -1.10 -10.28
C ASN A 31 35.35 -0.88 -8.83
N PRO A 32 35.79 0.33 -8.46
CA PRO A 32 36.35 0.59 -7.13
C PRO A 32 35.35 0.31 -6.00
N PHE A 33 34.05 0.46 -6.23
CA PHE A 33 33.01 0.13 -5.24
C PHE A 33 32.93 -1.37 -4.96
N ASP A 34 33.29 -2.24 -5.92
CA ASP A 34 33.20 -3.68 -5.71
C ASP A 34 34.26 -4.20 -4.72
N LYS A 35 35.32 -3.40 -4.47
CA LYS A 35 36.36 -3.65 -3.46
C LYS A 35 35.95 -3.29 -2.03
N LEU A 36 34.94 -2.43 -1.85
CA LEU A 36 34.46 -2.00 -0.54
C LEU A 36 33.54 -3.06 0.08
N ASP A 37 33.51 -3.16 1.41
CA ASP A 37 32.57 -4.06 2.10
C ASP A 37 31.12 -3.55 2.06
N GLU A 38 30.17 -4.41 2.41
CA GLU A 38 28.73 -4.08 2.34
C GLU A 38 28.34 -2.94 3.29
N TYR A 39 28.97 -2.86 4.47
CA TYR A 39 28.71 -1.82 5.47
C TYR A 39 29.11 -0.44 4.96
N THR A 40 30.31 -0.34 4.36
CA THR A 40 30.83 0.88 3.75
C THR A 40 29.96 1.31 2.59
N LEU A 41 29.55 0.38 1.73
CA LEU A 41 28.64 0.66 0.62
C LEU A 41 27.26 1.14 1.09
N GLU A 42 26.73 0.55 2.17
CA GLU A 42 25.48 0.99 2.80
C GLU A 42 25.62 2.42 3.35
N ILE A 43 26.71 2.73 4.05
CA ILE A 43 26.98 4.08 4.56
C ILE A 43 27.09 5.09 3.42
N ILE A 44 27.86 4.79 2.37
CA ILE A 44 28.01 5.66 1.21
C ILE A 44 26.63 5.98 0.61
N PHE A 45 25.79 4.97 0.42
CA PHE A 45 24.44 5.17 -0.08
C PHE A 45 23.59 6.03 0.84
N ILE A 46 23.57 5.73 2.14
CA ILE A 46 22.79 6.49 3.12
C ILE A 46 23.26 7.95 3.16
N LEU A 47 24.56 8.21 3.18
CA LEU A 47 25.11 9.56 3.34
C LEU A 47 25.12 10.37 2.03
N SER A 48 25.10 9.71 0.87
CA SER A 48 25.10 10.41 -0.42
C SER A 48 23.84 11.21 -0.70
N GLU A 49 22.74 10.89 0.00
CA GLU A 49 21.38 11.41 -0.27
C GLU A 49 20.89 11.20 -1.71
N ASN A 50 21.63 10.50 -2.58
CA ASN A 50 21.34 10.30 -3.99
C ASN A 50 21.24 8.80 -4.31
N PRO A 51 20.04 8.24 -4.51
CA PRO A 51 19.90 6.81 -4.75
C PRO A 51 20.36 6.38 -6.16
N GLU A 52 20.63 7.32 -7.08
CA GLU A 52 21.17 6.98 -8.40
C GLU A 52 22.58 6.41 -8.30
N ILE A 53 23.31 6.64 -7.20
CA ILE A 53 24.62 6.02 -6.98
C ILE A 53 24.54 4.49 -6.98
N SER A 54 23.36 3.90 -6.74
CA SER A 54 23.13 2.46 -6.84
C SER A 54 23.49 1.88 -8.21
N THR A 55 23.55 2.71 -9.25
CA THR A 55 23.92 2.29 -10.62
C THR A 55 25.41 2.20 -10.86
N LEU A 56 26.24 2.72 -9.93
CA LEU A 56 27.69 2.80 -10.12
C LEU A 56 28.37 1.44 -10.11
N SER A 57 27.83 0.43 -9.41
CA SER A 57 28.40 -0.93 -9.42
C SER A 57 27.35 -1.99 -9.10
N ARG A 58 27.62 -3.25 -9.47
CA ARG A 58 26.72 -4.36 -9.18
C ARG A 58 26.63 -4.66 -7.69
N LYS A 59 27.75 -4.53 -6.95
CA LYS A 59 27.76 -4.74 -5.49
C LYS A 59 26.99 -3.65 -4.77
N LEU A 60 27.23 -2.38 -5.13
CA LEU A 60 26.48 -1.25 -4.58
C LEU A 60 24.99 -1.36 -4.92
N PHE A 61 24.64 -1.74 -6.15
CA PHE A 61 23.24 -2.02 -6.51
C PHE A 61 22.59 -3.04 -5.56
N ARG A 62 23.25 -4.17 -5.29
CA ARG A 62 22.72 -5.21 -4.41
C ARG A 62 22.50 -4.70 -2.98
N VAL A 63 23.48 -4.02 -2.41
CA VAL A 63 23.41 -3.45 -1.05
C VAL A 63 22.27 -2.43 -0.95
N THR A 64 22.21 -1.49 -1.90
CA THR A 64 21.19 -0.42 -1.93
C THR A 64 19.77 -0.92 -2.23
N HIS A 65 19.64 -2.12 -2.80
CA HIS A 65 18.35 -2.80 -3.00
C HIS A 65 17.90 -3.61 -1.79
N GLY A 66 18.71 -3.67 -0.73
CA GLY A 66 18.31 -4.20 0.57
C GLY A 66 17.22 -3.34 1.21
N ILE A 67 16.11 -3.96 1.62
CA ILE A 67 14.98 -3.25 2.27
C ILE A 67 15.48 -2.54 3.55
N SER A 68 16.33 -3.19 4.35
CA SER A 68 16.91 -2.61 5.56
C SER A 68 17.66 -1.31 5.26
N THR A 69 18.53 -1.34 4.25
CA THR A 69 19.31 -0.18 3.79
C THR A 69 18.42 0.95 3.27
N GLN A 70 17.37 0.63 2.50
CA GLN A 70 16.40 1.61 2.02
C GLN A 70 15.61 2.25 3.15
N VAL A 71 15.22 1.48 4.19
CA VAL A 71 14.57 2.02 5.38
C VAL A 71 15.50 2.99 6.12
N LYS A 72 16.78 2.64 6.29
CA LYS A 72 17.77 3.52 6.93
C LYS A 72 17.93 4.82 6.15
N TYR A 73 18.10 4.74 4.82
CA TYR A 73 18.17 5.91 3.94
C TYR A 73 16.92 6.80 4.08
N LEU A 74 15.72 6.22 4.00
CA LEU A 74 14.47 6.98 4.08
C LEU A 74 14.28 7.64 5.45
N LYS A 75 14.55 6.93 6.55
CA LYS A 75 14.43 7.48 7.90
C LYS A 75 15.39 8.65 8.12
N ARG A 76 16.61 8.57 7.59
CA ARG A 76 17.64 9.60 7.78
C ARG A 76 17.42 10.84 6.90
N ASN A 77 17.22 10.63 5.60
CA ASN A 77 17.32 11.72 4.61
C ASN A 77 15.96 12.23 4.14
N VAL A 78 14.92 11.40 4.25
CA VAL A 78 13.58 11.73 3.74
C VAL A 78 12.62 12.09 4.86
N TYR A 79 12.74 11.43 6.02
CA TYR A 79 11.82 11.63 7.15
C TYR A 79 12.22 12.77 8.10
N SER A 80 13.42 13.34 7.95
CA SER A 80 13.91 14.47 8.75
C SER A 80 13.39 15.83 8.29
N ASN A 81 12.76 15.92 7.10
CA ASN A 81 12.29 17.17 6.52
C ASN A 81 10.76 17.16 6.29
N VAL A 82 10.12 18.34 6.43
CA VAL A 82 8.65 18.57 6.38
C VAL A 82 7.90 17.91 5.20
N PRO A 83 8.53 17.65 4.03
CA PRO A 83 7.87 16.93 2.96
C PRO A 83 8.41 15.51 2.77
N PHE A 84 7.58 14.53 3.11
CA PHE A 84 7.33 13.43 2.14
C PHE A 84 6.76 13.99 0.80
N LEU A 85 6.36 15.28 0.82
CA LEU A 85 5.30 15.92 0.05
C LEU A 85 5.45 15.94 -1.47
N GLN A 86 6.64 16.09 -2.07
CA GLN A 86 6.73 16.15 -3.54
C GLN A 86 6.94 14.77 -4.22
N SER A 87 6.83 13.68 -3.45
CA SER A 87 6.77 12.26 -3.87
C SER A 87 8.08 11.57 -4.26
N ILE A 88 8.88 11.29 -3.23
CA ILE A 88 10.19 10.67 -3.38
C ILE A 88 10.11 9.18 -3.74
N PHE A 89 9.17 8.44 -3.15
CA PHE A 89 9.14 6.98 -3.27
C PHE A 89 8.64 6.44 -4.63
N TYR A 90 7.80 7.20 -5.32
CA TYR A 90 7.24 6.80 -6.61
C TYR A 90 7.65 7.68 -7.78
N THR A 91 7.91 8.97 -7.52
CA THR A 91 8.08 9.95 -8.59
C THR A 91 9.53 10.37 -8.73
N ARG A 92 10.23 10.59 -7.60
CA ARG A 92 11.69 10.84 -7.63
C ARG A 92 12.49 9.55 -7.79
N TYR A 93 12.12 8.50 -7.08
CA TYR A 93 12.88 7.23 -7.04
C TYR A 93 12.01 6.03 -7.45
N PRO A 94 11.57 5.97 -8.73
CA PRO A 94 10.71 4.90 -9.21
C PRO A 94 11.34 3.51 -9.06
N LYS A 95 12.68 3.44 -9.06
CA LYS A 95 13.49 2.23 -8.96
C LYS A 95 13.63 1.65 -7.54
N ILE A 96 13.07 2.29 -6.50
CA ILE A 96 13.06 1.67 -5.17
C ILE A 96 12.24 0.37 -5.25
N ALA A 97 12.91 -0.75 -4.99
CA ALA A 97 12.36 -2.09 -5.13
C ALA A 97 11.31 -2.41 -4.04
N LYS A 98 10.39 -3.33 -4.37
CA LYS A 98 9.47 -4.01 -3.41
C LYS A 98 8.69 -3.01 -2.54
N LYS A 99 7.99 -2.09 -3.20
CA LYS A 99 7.47 -0.89 -2.56
C LYS A 99 6.49 -1.13 -1.41
N GLU A 100 5.59 -2.08 -1.57
CA GLU A 100 4.69 -2.49 -0.50
C GLU A 100 5.44 -3.07 0.71
N LYS A 101 6.47 -3.91 0.49
CA LYS A 101 7.31 -4.43 1.58
C LYS A 101 8.05 -3.32 2.32
N LEU A 102 8.49 -2.29 1.60
CA LEU A 102 9.09 -1.12 2.23
C LEU A 102 8.07 -0.34 3.06
N ALA A 103 6.87 -0.09 2.51
CA ALA A 103 5.78 0.56 3.24
C ALA A 103 5.44 -0.20 4.53
N ILE A 104 5.30 -1.53 4.46
CA ILE A 104 5.09 -2.41 5.62
C ILE A 104 6.20 -2.22 6.66
N THR A 105 7.45 -2.19 6.22
CA THR A 105 8.59 -2.06 7.14
C THR A 105 8.61 -0.68 7.81
N LEU A 106 8.27 0.39 7.09
CA LEU A 106 8.13 1.74 7.64
C LEU A 106 6.97 1.82 8.65
N ILE A 107 5.82 1.22 8.36
CA ILE A 107 4.67 1.14 9.28
C ILE A 107 5.08 0.44 10.59
N LYS A 108 5.76 -0.70 10.49
CA LYS A 108 6.30 -1.45 11.65
C LYS A 108 7.30 -0.64 12.46
N ASN A 109 8.11 0.19 11.80
CA ASN A 109 9.05 1.11 12.44
C ASN A 109 8.40 2.38 13.03
N LYS A 110 7.07 2.43 13.14
CA LYS A 110 6.31 3.54 13.75
C LYS A 110 6.50 4.90 13.06
N VAL A 111 6.84 4.89 11.77
CA VAL A 111 6.82 6.09 10.91
C VAL A 111 5.41 6.66 10.87
N LYS A 112 5.26 7.99 10.90
CA LYS A 112 3.96 8.65 10.78
C LYS A 112 3.44 8.46 9.36
N VAL A 113 2.41 7.64 9.22
CA VAL A 113 1.91 7.15 7.93
C VAL A 113 1.01 8.15 7.19
N ASN A 114 0.49 9.14 7.90
CA ASN A 114 -0.50 10.11 7.39
C ASN A 114 0.14 11.46 6.98
N GLU A 115 1.40 11.68 7.33
CA GLU A 115 2.10 12.92 6.95
C GLU A 115 2.41 12.93 5.45
N GLY A 116 2.31 14.11 4.83
CA GLY A 116 2.61 14.29 3.41
C GLY A 116 1.41 14.27 2.45
N GLY A 117 0.17 14.36 2.94
CA GLY A 117 -1.04 14.48 2.12
C GLY A 117 -1.19 13.35 1.09
N LYS A 118 -1.35 13.69 -0.20
CA LYS A 118 -1.42 12.72 -1.32
C LYS A 118 -0.13 11.90 -1.54
N SER A 119 0.94 12.27 -0.86
CA SER A 119 2.20 11.53 -0.88
C SER A 119 2.37 10.63 0.33
N SER A 120 1.53 10.73 1.36
CA SER A 120 1.60 9.90 2.56
C SER A 120 1.59 8.40 2.24
N ILE A 121 2.22 7.59 3.10
CA ILE A 121 2.19 6.12 2.99
C ILE A 121 0.74 5.64 2.95
N PHE A 122 -0.11 6.28 3.76
CA PHE A 122 -1.54 6.05 3.81
C PHE A 122 -2.22 6.21 2.43
N TYR A 123 -2.16 7.42 1.86
CA TYR A 123 -2.82 7.73 0.59
C TYR A 123 -2.28 6.86 -0.55
N ARG A 124 -0.97 6.60 -0.56
CA ARG A 124 -0.33 5.79 -1.60
C ARG A 124 -0.68 4.31 -1.48
N ALA A 125 -0.84 3.79 -0.27
CA ALA A 125 -1.25 2.41 -0.06
C ALA A 125 -2.65 2.16 -0.66
N PHE A 126 -3.59 3.10 -0.47
CA PHE A 126 -4.88 3.08 -1.15
C PHE A 126 -4.79 3.26 -2.66
N ARG A 127 -4.10 4.31 -3.13
CA ARG A 127 -3.99 4.63 -4.56
C ARG A 127 -3.40 3.49 -5.39
N TYR A 128 -2.45 2.76 -4.83
CA TYR A 128 -1.73 1.70 -5.54
C TYR A 128 -2.15 0.28 -5.12
N GLY A 129 -3.21 0.14 -4.32
CA GLY A 129 -3.73 -1.19 -3.95
C GLY A 129 -2.74 -2.04 -3.13
N MET A 130 -1.93 -1.41 -2.27
CA MET A 130 -1.00 -2.12 -1.37
C MET A 130 -1.77 -2.77 -0.23
N THR A 131 -2.46 -3.87 -0.56
CA THR A 131 -3.43 -4.53 0.29
C THR A 131 -2.81 -5.06 1.59
N ASP A 132 -1.58 -5.58 1.55
CA ASP A 132 -0.89 -6.07 2.75
C ASP A 132 -0.46 -4.92 3.66
N ALA A 133 0.02 -3.82 3.07
CA ALA A 133 0.34 -2.61 3.83
C ALA A 133 -0.90 -2.02 4.49
N LEU A 134 -2.02 -1.94 3.75
CA LEU A 134 -3.30 -1.48 4.29
C LEU A 134 -3.82 -2.40 5.40
N ASN A 135 -3.74 -3.72 5.24
CA ASN A 135 -4.14 -4.67 6.27
C ASN A 135 -3.35 -4.50 7.58
N ILE A 136 -2.04 -4.31 7.48
CA ILE A 136 -1.19 -4.02 8.64
C ILE A 136 -1.56 -2.67 9.24
N LEU A 137 -1.80 -1.65 8.40
CA LEU A 137 -2.17 -0.33 8.85
C LEU A 137 -3.52 -0.31 9.57
N PHE A 138 -4.54 -0.97 9.02
CA PHE A 138 -5.87 -1.06 9.62
C PHE A 138 -5.83 -1.73 11.00
N LYS A 139 -4.93 -2.69 11.20
CA LYS A 139 -4.74 -3.37 12.49
C LYS A 139 -3.82 -2.61 13.45
N SER A 140 -3.18 -1.53 13.00
CA SER A 140 -2.22 -0.78 13.79
C SER A 140 -2.90 0.25 14.71
N ARG A 141 -2.31 0.43 15.90
CA ARG A 141 -2.86 1.32 16.94
C ARG A 141 -1.88 2.40 17.38
N LYS A 142 -2.42 3.41 18.06
CA LYS A 142 -1.71 4.38 18.89
C LYS A 142 -2.38 4.46 20.25
N ASN A 143 -1.58 4.79 21.25
CA ASN A 143 -2.08 5.14 22.58
C ASN A 143 -2.16 6.66 22.61
N GLU A 144 -3.34 7.18 22.86
CA GLU A 144 -3.59 8.61 22.92
C GLU A 144 -3.91 8.97 24.37
N LYS A 145 -3.20 9.96 24.90
CA LYS A 145 -3.49 10.49 26.23
C LYS A 145 -4.84 11.20 26.18
N MET A 146 -5.67 10.99 27.18
CA MET A 146 -6.96 11.66 27.32
C MET A 146 -7.10 12.29 28.70
N THR A 147 -7.87 13.38 28.76
CA THR A 147 -8.32 13.96 30.02
C THR A 147 -9.55 13.19 30.51
N TYR A 148 -9.51 12.73 31.76
CA TYR A 148 -10.63 12.06 32.40
C TYR A 148 -10.76 12.50 33.84
N THR A 149 -11.96 12.94 34.22
CA THR A 149 -12.31 13.26 35.60
C THR A 149 -13.29 12.20 36.11
N PRO A 150 -12.94 11.44 37.15
CA PRO A 150 -13.86 10.45 37.73
C PRO A 150 -15.21 11.07 38.09
N GLY A 151 -16.29 10.36 37.76
CA GLY A 151 -17.66 10.83 37.99
C GLY A 151 -18.26 11.71 36.88
N THR A 152 -17.48 12.10 35.86
CA THR A 152 -18.06 12.75 34.67
C THR A 152 -18.66 11.73 33.70
N GLU A 153 -19.88 12.01 33.22
CA GLU A 153 -20.49 11.27 32.13
C GLU A 153 -19.82 11.67 30.81
N ILE A 154 -18.78 10.93 30.44
CA ILE A 154 -18.20 11.02 29.11
C ILE A 154 -18.60 9.81 28.26
N LEU A 155 -18.83 10.07 26.97
CA LEU A 155 -19.26 9.06 26.00
C LEU A 155 -18.25 7.90 25.88
N ILE A 156 -16.96 8.19 26.05
CA ILE A 156 -15.88 7.23 25.85
C ILE A 156 -14.97 7.22 27.07
N LYS A 157 -14.99 6.13 27.83
CA LYS A 157 -14.12 5.92 28.99
C LYS A 157 -12.67 5.58 28.55
N PRO A 158 -11.67 5.84 29.42
CA PRO A 158 -10.31 5.36 29.19
C PRO A 158 -10.24 3.84 29.04
N ASP A 159 -9.24 3.35 28.31
CA ASP A 159 -8.97 1.92 28.21
C ASP A 159 -8.02 1.47 29.33
N PHE A 160 -7.02 2.28 29.65
CA PHE A 160 -6.03 1.98 30.69
C PHE A 160 -5.45 3.26 31.32
N PHE A 161 -4.83 3.09 32.49
CA PHE A 161 -4.19 4.12 33.28
C PHE A 161 -2.73 3.73 33.53
N LYS A 162 -1.81 4.64 33.22
CA LYS A 162 -0.38 4.41 33.37
C LYS A 162 0.31 5.73 33.71
N ASN A 163 1.27 5.71 34.62
CA ASN A 163 2.08 6.89 34.99
C ASN A 163 1.24 8.13 35.34
N ASN A 164 0.16 7.95 36.12
CA ASN A 164 -0.78 9.01 36.48
C ASN A 164 -1.54 9.66 35.31
N GLU A 165 -1.61 8.97 34.16
CA GLU A 165 -2.30 9.44 32.97
C GLU A 165 -3.29 8.40 32.43
N TYR A 166 -4.41 8.90 31.89
CA TYR A 166 -5.42 8.08 31.24
C TYR A 166 -5.16 7.98 29.74
N PHE A 167 -5.34 6.79 29.20
CA PHE A 167 -5.11 6.51 27.80
C PHE A 167 -6.28 5.83 27.12
N ILE A 168 -6.41 6.15 25.84
CA ILE A 168 -7.33 5.49 24.93
C ILE A 168 -6.54 4.92 23.75
N ILE A 169 -6.83 3.67 23.40
CA ILE A 169 -6.33 3.02 22.19
C ILE A 169 -7.21 3.43 21.02
N LYS A 170 -6.56 4.06 20.05
CA LYS A 170 -7.14 4.47 18.79
C LYS A 170 -6.44 3.81 17.61
N PRO A 171 -7.11 3.65 16.46
CA PRO A 171 -6.44 3.25 15.23
C PRO A 171 -5.40 4.30 14.84
N ARG A 172 -4.37 3.90 14.09
CA ARG A 172 -3.46 4.87 13.44
C ARG A 172 -4.06 5.48 12.18
N LEU A 173 -5.10 4.85 11.65
CA LEU A 173 -5.90 5.41 10.58
C LEU A 173 -6.41 6.79 11.01
N LEU A 174 -6.38 7.77 10.10
CA LEU A 174 -7.07 9.04 10.32
C LEU A 174 -8.55 8.76 10.58
N GLU A 175 -9.11 9.40 11.61
CA GLU A 175 -10.55 9.39 11.89
C GLU A 175 -11.25 10.12 10.73
N THR A 176 -11.59 9.37 9.69
CA THR A 176 -12.30 9.79 8.46
C THR A 176 -13.54 8.92 8.33
N ASP A 177 -14.55 9.33 7.58
CA ASP A 177 -15.71 8.47 7.33
C ASP A 177 -15.29 7.30 6.42
N ILE A 178 -15.82 6.08 6.65
CA ILE A 178 -15.58 4.96 5.72
C ILE A 178 -16.04 5.31 4.30
N ASN A 179 -17.14 6.06 4.17
CA ASN A 179 -17.69 6.48 2.89
C ASN A 179 -16.80 7.51 2.19
N ASP A 180 -16.11 8.36 2.95
CA ASP A 180 -15.11 9.29 2.41
C ASP A 180 -13.93 8.52 1.84
N LEU A 181 -13.43 7.52 2.56
CA LEU A 181 -12.34 6.65 2.07
C LEU A 181 -12.74 5.88 0.80
N ILE A 182 -13.96 5.33 0.77
CA ILE A 182 -14.48 4.63 -0.41
C ILE A 182 -14.54 5.58 -1.61
N THR A 183 -15.04 6.79 -1.41
CA THR A 183 -15.22 7.78 -2.48
C THR A 183 -13.89 8.36 -2.96
N GLU A 184 -13.04 8.84 -2.04
CA GLU A 184 -11.75 9.47 -2.34
C GLU A 184 -10.81 8.52 -3.08
N HIS A 185 -10.83 7.24 -2.70
CA HIS A 185 -9.96 6.23 -3.30
C HIS A 185 -10.66 5.36 -4.35
N GLU A 186 -11.89 5.70 -4.73
CA GLU A 186 -12.68 5.00 -5.75
C GLU A 186 -12.71 3.48 -5.50
N LEU A 187 -12.95 3.06 -4.25
CA LEU A 187 -12.93 1.65 -3.87
C LEU A 187 -14.10 0.85 -4.45
N TYR A 188 -15.02 1.53 -5.15
CA TYR A 188 -16.07 0.91 -5.96
C TYR A 188 -15.55 0.28 -7.27
N ARG A 189 -14.28 0.51 -7.64
CA ARG A 189 -13.67 -0.14 -8.80
C ARG A 189 -13.31 -1.59 -8.50
N ASP A 190 -13.56 -2.47 -9.46
CA ASP A 190 -13.33 -3.92 -9.35
C ASP A 190 -11.85 -4.22 -9.01
N GLU A 191 -10.92 -3.48 -9.61
CA GLU A 191 -9.48 -3.60 -9.34
C GLU A 191 -9.09 -3.33 -7.88
N LYS A 192 -9.97 -2.66 -7.11
CA LYS A 192 -9.75 -2.30 -5.69
C LYS A 192 -10.65 -3.06 -4.73
N ILE A 193 -11.43 -4.04 -5.19
CA ILE A 193 -12.43 -4.72 -4.35
C ILE A 193 -11.83 -5.45 -3.14
N LYS A 194 -10.60 -5.97 -3.26
CA LYS A 194 -9.86 -6.57 -2.12
C LYS A 194 -9.57 -5.55 -1.02
N VAL A 195 -9.24 -4.33 -1.42
CA VAL A 195 -8.99 -3.22 -0.49
C VAL A 195 -10.30 -2.81 0.18
N LEU A 196 -11.39 -2.71 -0.58
CA LEU A 196 -12.73 -2.46 -0.04
C LEU A 196 -13.08 -3.50 1.03
N PHE A 197 -12.96 -4.80 0.74
CA PHE A 197 -13.29 -5.83 1.72
C PHE A 197 -12.43 -5.73 2.97
N SER A 198 -11.13 -5.48 2.82
CA SER A 198 -10.23 -5.25 3.95
C SER A 198 -10.67 -4.05 4.80
N LEU A 199 -11.17 -2.99 4.16
CA LEU A 199 -11.70 -1.80 4.82
C LEU A 199 -13.04 -2.06 5.53
N LEU A 200 -13.95 -2.83 4.93
CA LEU A 200 -15.24 -3.17 5.54
C LEU A 200 -15.09 -4.01 6.81
N GLU A 201 -14.05 -4.83 6.88
CA GLU A 201 -13.77 -5.69 8.03
C GLU A 201 -13.18 -4.93 9.23
N ILE A 202 -12.77 -3.65 9.08
CA ILE A 202 -12.13 -2.92 10.18
C ILE A 202 -13.03 -2.77 11.40
N GLY A 203 -14.34 -2.61 11.18
CA GLY A 203 -15.33 -2.47 12.27
C GLY A 203 -15.44 -3.71 13.16
N LYS A 204 -14.98 -4.86 12.66
CA LYS A 204 -14.98 -6.13 13.39
C LYS A 204 -13.66 -6.42 14.10
N ILE A 205 -12.65 -5.54 13.99
CA ILE A 205 -11.35 -5.73 14.64
C ILE A 205 -11.51 -5.54 16.15
N ARG A 206 -11.68 -6.68 16.83
CA ARG A 206 -11.69 -6.79 18.29
C ARG A 206 -10.30 -7.18 18.78
N ARG A 207 -9.84 -6.54 19.85
CA ARG A 207 -8.50 -6.72 20.41
C ARG A 207 -8.55 -6.82 21.91
N ASP A 208 -7.72 -7.70 22.44
CA ASP A 208 -7.51 -7.89 23.85
C ASP A 208 -6.39 -6.96 24.36
N LEU A 209 -6.70 -6.13 25.35
CA LEU A 209 -5.79 -5.14 25.89
C LEU A 209 -4.54 -5.77 26.52
N VAL A 210 -4.66 -6.96 27.11
CA VAL A 210 -3.55 -7.63 27.79
C VAL A 210 -2.83 -8.56 26.81
N GLU A 211 -3.58 -9.42 26.09
CA GLU A 211 -3.01 -10.43 25.19
C GLU A 211 -2.44 -9.82 23.91
N ASP A 212 -3.20 -8.95 23.23
CA ASP A 212 -2.75 -8.36 21.96
C ASP A 212 -1.83 -7.15 22.18
N TYR A 213 -2.04 -6.39 23.26
CA TYR A 213 -1.36 -5.11 23.47
C TYR A 213 -0.37 -5.07 24.63
N GLY A 214 -0.31 -6.10 25.46
CA GLY A 214 0.64 -6.20 26.57
C GLY A 214 0.39 -5.18 27.69
N ILE A 215 -0.84 -4.70 27.85
CA ILE A 215 -1.21 -3.82 28.97
C ILE A 215 -1.46 -4.72 30.18
N PRO A 216 -0.76 -4.53 31.31
CA PRO A 216 -1.02 -5.28 32.54
C PRO A 216 -2.47 -5.15 33.00
N GLU A 217 -3.05 -6.20 33.59
CA GLU A 217 -4.44 -6.17 34.06
C GLU A 217 -4.68 -5.10 35.13
N GLU A 218 -3.65 -4.78 35.91
CA GLU A 218 -3.68 -3.75 36.95
C GLU A 218 -3.75 -2.34 36.37
N GLU A 219 -3.26 -2.15 35.14
CA GLU A 219 -3.31 -0.87 34.42
C GLU A 219 -4.67 -0.67 33.72
N LEU A 220 -5.51 -1.70 33.60
CA LEU A 220 -6.80 -1.57 32.91
C LEU A 220 -7.74 -0.63 33.67
N PHE A 221 -8.42 0.26 32.92
CA PHE A 221 -9.38 1.17 33.52
C PHE A 221 -10.62 0.42 34.04
N LEU A 222 -11.06 -0.60 33.30
CA LEU A 222 -12.13 -1.52 33.68
C LEU A 222 -11.59 -2.95 33.57
N LYS A 223 -11.32 -3.58 34.70
CA LYS A 223 -10.69 -4.92 34.77
C LYS A 223 -11.51 -6.00 34.05
N ASP A 224 -12.84 -5.87 34.08
CA ASP A 224 -13.79 -6.76 33.42
C ASP A 224 -13.92 -6.50 31.89
N LYS A 225 -13.42 -5.36 31.39
CA LYS A 225 -13.50 -4.99 29.96
C LYS A 225 -12.15 -5.05 29.26
N ARG A 226 -11.62 -6.27 29.21
CA ARG A 226 -10.34 -6.59 28.56
C ARG A 226 -10.34 -6.47 27.03
N LYS A 227 -11.50 -6.57 26.38
CA LYS A 227 -11.60 -6.57 24.90
C LYS A 227 -12.27 -5.30 24.38
N ILE A 228 -11.62 -4.64 23.42
CA ILE A 228 -12.13 -3.43 22.76
C ILE A 228 -12.30 -3.63 21.26
N PHE A 229 -13.21 -2.87 20.66
CA PHE A 229 -13.22 -2.66 19.21
C PHE A 229 -12.27 -1.51 18.88
N LEU A 230 -11.33 -1.74 17.96
CA LEU A 230 -10.34 -0.74 17.58
C LEU A 230 -11.01 0.48 16.93
N TYR A 231 -12.01 0.25 16.07
CA TYR A 231 -12.74 1.29 15.32
C TYR A 231 -14.07 1.69 15.97
N ARG A 232 -14.17 1.63 17.31
CA ARG A 232 -15.43 1.89 18.04
C ARG A 232 -16.06 3.27 17.82
N ASN A 233 -15.28 4.24 17.35
CA ASN A 233 -15.74 5.61 17.08
C ASN A 233 -15.78 5.94 15.58
N PHE A 234 -15.54 4.95 14.71
CA PHE A 234 -15.46 5.18 13.28
C PHE A 234 -16.86 5.13 12.67
N ASN A 235 -17.22 6.10 11.83
CA ASN A 235 -18.49 6.01 11.10
C ASN A 235 -18.38 4.92 10.04
N MET A 236 -19.08 3.81 10.27
CA MET A 236 -19.12 2.67 9.35
C MET A 236 -20.32 2.73 8.38
N LYS A 237 -21.06 3.84 8.35
CA LYS A 237 -22.22 4.00 7.46
C LYS A 237 -21.76 4.21 6.03
N ILE A 238 -22.23 3.36 5.12
CA ILE A 238 -21.86 3.40 3.70
C ILE A 238 -23.09 3.79 2.87
N ASP A 239 -22.93 4.76 1.98
CA ASP A 239 -23.95 5.11 0.99
C ASP A 239 -23.83 4.20 -0.24
N PHE A 240 -24.28 2.95 -0.09
CA PHE A 240 -24.25 1.98 -1.19
C PHE A 240 -25.06 2.43 -2.42
N ASP A 241 -26.05 3.32 -2.29
CA ASP A 241 -26.86 3.76 -3.42
C ASP A 241 -26.02 4.61 -4.37
N LYS A 242 -25.30 5.60 -3.81
CA LYS A 242 -24.37 6.43 -4.57
C LYS A 242 -23.27 5.58 -5.20
N GLN A 243 -22.63 4.71 -4.40
CA GLN A 243 -21.51 3.90 -4.89
C GLN A 243 -21.96 2.91 -5.98
N THR A 244 -23.14 2.31 -5.86
CA THR A 244 -23.68 1.38 -6.88
C THR A 244 -23.99 2.10 -8.19
N LYS A 245 -24.60 3.30 -8.13
CA LYS A 245 -24.83 4.12 -9.32
C LYS A 245 -23.52 4.40 -10.03
N THR A 246 -22.50 4.90 -9.32
CA THR A 246 -21.18 5.20 -9.90
C THR A 246 -20.50 3.94 -10.45
N ALA A 247 -20.57 2.82 -9.74
CA ALA A 247 -19.99 1.55 -10.20
C ALA A 247 -20.62 1.07 -11.51
N ILE A 248 -21.95 1.12 -11.64
CA ILE A 248 -22.65 0.72 -12.86
C ILE A 248 -22.29 1.64 -14.02
N LEU A 249 -22.25 2.96 -13.80
CA LEU A 249 -21.86 3.90 -14.86
C LEU A 249 -20.46 3.66 -15.40
N ASN A 250 -19.56 3.10 -14.59
CA ASN A 250 -18.19 2.73 -14.97
C ASN A 250 -18.04 1.23 -15.30
N ASP A 251 -19.13 0.49 -15.43
CA ASP A 251 -19.19 -0.96 -15.67
C ASP A 251 -18.32 -1.82 -14.73
N GLN A 252 -18.38 -1.52 -13.43
CA GLN A 252 -17.69 -2.27 -12.38
C GLN A 252 -18.56 -3.44 -11.90
N LEU A 253 -18.46 -4.57 -12.57
CA LEU A 253 -19.35 -5.72 -12.40
C LEU A 253 -19.18 -6.40 -11.03
N GLN A 254 -17.95 -6.61 -10.57
CA GLN A 254 -17.70 -7.34 -9.32
C GLN A 254 -18.24 -6.57 -8.12
N PHE A 255 -18.01 -5.26 -8.07
CA PHE A 255 -18.58 -4.41 -7.03
C PHE A 255 -20.11 -4.37 -7.11
N THR A 256 -20.67 -4.16 -8.30
CA THR A 256 -22.13 -4.11 -8.49
C THR A 256 -22.78 -5.41 -8.01
N LYS A 257 -22.21 -6.55 -8.38
CA LYS A 257 -22.67 -7.87 -7.94
C LYS A 257 -22.63 -8.01 -6.42
N TYR A 258 -21.49 -7.66 -5.80
CA TYR A 258 -21.34 -7.71 -4.36
C TYR A 258 -22.42 -6.89 -3.64
N VAL A 259 -22.64 -5.64 -4.07
CA VAL A 259 -23.60 -4.77 -3.40
C VAL A 259 -25.04 -5.26 -3.59
N LEU A 260 -25.42 -5.70 -4.79
CA LEU A 260 -26.76 -6.26 -5.04
C LEU A 260 -27.03 -7.56 -4.29
N GLU A 261 -26.01 -8.38 -4.06
CA GLU A 261 -26.14 -9.64 -3.30
C GLU A 261 -26.18 -9.40 -1.78
N TYR A 262 -25.38 -8.46 -1.28
CA TYR A 262 -25.20 -8.24 0.15
C TYR A 262 -26.21 -7.23 0.72
N LYS A 263 -26.51 -6.15 -0.03
CA LYS A 263 -27.51 -5.17 0.38
C LYS A 263 -28.88 -5.63 -0.10
N LYS A 264 -29.79 -5.84 0.86
CA LYS A 264 -31.21 -6.12 0.57
C LYS A 264 -31.90 -4.84 0.12
N PHE A 265 -31.73 -4.46 -1.14
CA PHE A 265 -32.46 -3.35 -1.73
C PHE A 265 -33.95 -3.67 -1.83
N SER A 266 -34.78 -2.69 -1.47
CA SER A 266 -36.20 -2.68 -1.78
C SER A 266 -36.44 -2.45 -3.28
N LYS A 267 -37.66 -2.81 -3.74
CA LYS A 267 -38.11 -2.55 -5.11
C LYS A 267 -37.97 -1.07 -5.51
N ASN A 268 -38.29 -0.16 -4.59
CA ASN A 268 -38.21 1.28 -4.83
C ASN A 268 -36.75 1.75 -4.99
N GLU A 269 -35.83 1.26 -4.14
CA GLU A 269 -34.41 1.59 -4.27
C GLU A 269 -33.83 1.07 -5.59
N LEU A 270 -34.13 -0.17 -5.99
CA LEU A 270 -33.69 -0.72 -7.28
C LEU A 270 -34.25 0.08 -8.47
N ASN A 271 -35.52 0.49 -8.42
CA ASN A 271 -36.12 1.34 -9.45
C ASN A 271 -35.43 2.71 -9.52
N ASN A 272 -35.09 3.30 -8.38
CA ASN A 272 -34.39 4.58 -8.32
C ASN A 272 -32.99 4.49 -8.93
N ILE A 273 -32.25 3.41 -8.64
CA ILE A 273 -30.93 3.17 -9.26
C ILE A 273 -31.09 2.95 -10.77
N TYR A 274 -32.05 2.12 -11.18
CA TYR A 274 -32.31 1.80 -12.59
C TYR A 274 -32.63 3.06 -13.40
N ASN A 275 -33.59 3.88 -12.95
CA ASN A 275 -34.00 5.10 -13.65
C ASN A 275 -32.84 6.09 -13.78
N HIS A 276 -32.04 6.23 -12.72
CA HIS A 276 -30.85 7.09 -12.76
C HIS A 276 -29.84 6.61 -13.82
N VAL A 277 -29.53 5.31 -13.85
CA VAL A 277 -28.55 4.75 -14.80
C VAL A 277 -29.06 4.83 -16.25
N VAL A 278 -30.34 4.55 -16.49
CA VAL A 278 -30.95 4.67 -17.83
C VAL A 278 -30.88 6.09 -18.36
N HIS A 279 -31.12 7.08 -17.52
CA HIS A 279 -31.02 8.49 -17.92
C HIS A 279 -29.56 8.90 -18.21
N ALA A 280 -28.60 8.35 -17.48
CA ALA A 280 -27.19 8.72 -17.59
C ALA A 280 -26.44 7.98 -18.72
N LEU A 281 -26.85 6.76 -19.06
CA LEU A 281 -26.22 5.96 -20.11
C LEU A 281 -26.97 6.09 -21.45
N GLY A 282 -26.22 6.21 -22.54
CA GLY A 282 -26.79 6.13 -23.89
C GLY A 282 -27.32 4.73 -24.23
N ALA A 283 -28.23 4.64 -25.21
CA ALA A 283 -28.89 3.40 -25.61
C ALA A 283 -27.93 2.27 -26.02
N SER A 284 -26.77 2.59 -26.61
CA SER A 284 -25.74 1.60 -26.94
C SER A 284 -25.06 1.04 -25.70
N ALA A 285 -24.65 1.91 -24.76
CA ALA A 285 -24.00 1.55 -23.51
C ALA A 285 -24.92 0.69 -22.62
N LEU A 286 -26.22 0.95 -22.61
CA LEU A 286 -27.19 0.12 -21.87
C LEU A 286 -27.17 -1.35 -22.33
N LYS A 287 -26.93 -1.62 -23.60
CA LYS A 287 -26.90 -3.00 -24.13
C LYS A 287 -25.62 -3.75 -23.77
N THR A 288 -24.49 -3.04 -23.70
CA THR A 288 -23.16 -3.65 -23.53
C THR A 288 -22.65 -3.63 -22.09
N ASN A 289 -23.17 -2.74 -21.23
CA ASN A 289 -22.75 -2.59 -19.84
C ASN A 289 -23.24 -3.77 -18.98
N GLN A 290 -22.30 -4.61 -18.55
CA GLN A 290 -22.59 -5.86 -17.83
C GLN A 290 -23.22 -5.59 -16.46
N SER A 291 -22.76 -4.54 -15.80
CA SER A 291 -23.25 -4.11 -14.48
C SER A 291 -24.71 -3.68 -14.53
N PHE A 292 -25.11 -2.98 -15.59
CA PHE A 292 -26.50 -2.59 -15.84
C PHE A 292 -27.37 -3.79 -16.17
N GLN A 293 -26.90 -4.73 -17.00
CA GLN A 293 -27.62 -5.97 -17.28
C GLN A 293 -27.87 -6.78 -16.00
N LEU A 294 -26.90 -6.80 -15.09
CA LEU A 294 -27.06 -7.41 -13.78
C LEU A 294 -28.14 -6.72 -12.94
N LEU A 295 -28.11 -5.39 -12.85
CA LEU A 295 -29.15 -4.60 -12.16
C LEU A 295 -30.55 -4.90 -12.73
N LYS A 296 -30.68 -4.93 -14.06
CA LYS A 296 -31.94 -5.24 -14.74
C LYS A 296 -32.49 -6.60 -14.32
N LYS A 297 -31.65 -7.65 -14.33
CA LYS A 297 -32.01 -8.99 -13.90
C LYS A 297 -32.42 -9.05 -12.41
N TYR A 298 -31.75 -8.31 -11.55
CA TYR A 298 -32.11 -8.24 -10.12
C TYR A 298 -33.45 -7.54 -9.90
N ARG A 299 -33.71 -6.46 -10.63
CA ARG A 299 -34.98 -5.73 -10.59
C ARG A 299 -36.16 -6.60 -11.06
N GLU A 300 -35.97 -7.42 -12.09
CA GLU A 300 -36.99 -8.32 -12.63
C GLU A 300 -37.49 -9.36 -11.61
N LYS A 301 -36.70 -9.70 -10.58
CA LYS A 301 -37.14 -10.60 -9.50
C LYS A 301 -38.23 -10.02 -8.58
N PHE A 302 -38.49 -8.71 -8.68
CA PHE A 302 -39.49 -7.99 -7.88
C PHE A 302 -40.71 -7.52 -8.70
N LEU A 303 -40.77 -7.90 -9.98
CA LEU A 303 -41.91 -7.70 -10.88
C LEU A 303 -42.77 -8.96 -10.88
#